data_AF-A0A7S0MPW4-F1
#
_entry.id   AF-A0A7S0MPW4-F1
#
_cell.length_a   1.000
_cell.length_b   1.000
_cell.length_c   1.000
_cell.angle_alpha   90.00
_cell.angle_beta   90.00
_cell.angle_gamma   90.00
#
_symmetry.space_group_name_H-M   'P 1'
#
loop_
_entity.id
_entity.type
_entity.pdbx_description
1 polymer ?
#
loop_
_entity_poly.entity_id
_entity_poly.type
_entity_poly.pdbx_seq_one_letter_code
_entity_poly.pdbx_strand_id
1 'polypeptide(L)'
;DYGRLGHTEVVAVRVPDDRLLYFCEQYLRLFNSAGVRADPQDRGGEYRSAIGLPGGFNNPAVAVLQDFAGDKGMRLVPGKGDEGDTLKDKTIYVYDTEQFPFYPGELYHQYHDDMVEKYGPEYAALRQPAVARGTLAVSR
;
A
#
# COMPACT_ATOMS: atom_id res chain seq x y z
N ASP A 1 -4.39 7.04 17.42
CA ASP A 1 -4.25 5.66 16.94
C ASP A 1 -5.12 5.50 15.71
N TYR A 2 -4.48 5.51 14.53
CA TYR A 2 -5.17 5.47 13.25
C TYR A 2 -5.84 4.11 12.99
N GLY A 3 -5.34 3.02 13.57
CA GLY A 3 -5.96 1.69 13.46
C GLY A 3 -7.36 1.64 14.07
N ARG A 4 -7.57 2.33 15.20
CA ARG A 4 -8.90 2.48 15.83
C ARG A 4 -9.89 3.29 15.00
N LEU A 5 -9.41 4.08 14.04
CA LEU A 5 -10.23 4.82 13.08
C LEU A 5 -10.45 4.04 11.77
N GLY A 6 -9.92 2.81 11.67
CA GLY A 6 -10.06 1.93 10.50
C GLY A 6 -8.98 2.13 9.42
N HIS A 7 -8.01 3.01 9.62
CA HIS A 7 -6.95 3.21 8.61
C HIS A 7 -6.08 1.98 8.44
N THR A 8 -5.44 1.89 7.27
CA THR A 8 -4.35 0.95 6.99
C THR A 8 -3.16 1.70 6.40
N GLU A 9 -1.96 1.23 6.72
CA GLU A 9 -0.73 1.78 6.19
C GLU A 9 -0.60 1.47 4.70
N VAL A 10 -0.41 2.52 3.90
CA VAL A 10 -0.28 2.43 2.44
C VAL A 10 0.71 3.48 1.94
N VAL A 11 1.33 3.21 0.79
CA VAL A 11 2.23 4.16 0.12
C VAL A 11 1.52 4.72 -1.11
N ALA A 12 1.39 6.04 -1.18
CA ALA A 12 0.88 6.71 -2.37
C ALA A 12 1.98 6.81 -3.43
N VAL A 13 1.77 6.17 -4.58
CA VAL A 13 2.70 6.18 -5.72
C VAL A 13 1.97 6.56 -7.01
N ARG A 14 2.69 7.19 -7.93
CA ARG A 14 2.23 7.37 -9.32
C ARG A 14 2.93 6.33 -10.18
N VAL A 15 2.17 5.39 -10.72
CA VAL A 15 2.67 4.35 -11.62
C VAL A 15 2.38 4.77 -13.06
N PRO A 16 3.39 4.93 -13.93
CA PRO A 16 3.18 5.10 -15.36
C PRO A 16 2.45 3.90 -15.97
N ASP A 17 1.60 4.11 -16.97
CA ASP A 17 0.79 3.06 -17.59
C ASP A 17 1.63 1.89 -18.12
N ASP A 18 2.80 2.18 -18.71
CA ASP A 18 3.76 1.19 -19.23
C ASP A 18 4.51 0.42 -18.14
N ARG A 19 4.28 0.75 -16.86
CA ARG A 19 4.91 0.13 -15.68
C ARG A 19 3.92 -0.58 -14.77
N LEU A 20 2.64 -0.68 -15.14
CA LEU A 20 1.63 -1.35 -14.33
C LEU A 20 2.00 -2.82 -14.05
N LEU A 21 2.42 -3.57 -15.07
CA LEU A 21 2.83 -4.98 -14.89
C LEU A 21 4.02 -5.11 -13.93
N TYR A 22 5.01 -4.24 -14.08
CA TYR A 22 6.17 -4.21 -13.20
C TYR A 22 5.76 -3.92 -11.75
N PHE A 23 4.84 -2.99 -11.54
CA PHE A 23 4.29 -2.71 -10.22
C PHE A 23 3.57 -3.93 -9.63
N CYS A 24 2.69 -4.59 -10.40
CA CYS A 24 1.99 -5.81 -9.96
C CYS A 24 2.99 -6.88 -9.50
N GLU A 25 4.05 -7.12 -10.28
CA GLU A 25 5.11 -8.06 -9.93
C GLU A 25 5.83 -7.69 -8.63
N GLN A 26 6.23 -6.42 -8.47
CA GLN A 26 6.94 -5.99 -7.25
C GLN A 26 6.04 -6.07 -6.02
N TYR A 27 4.81 -5.56 -6.12
CA TYR A 27 3.86 -5.61 -5.00
C TYR A 27 3.60 -7.05 -4.56
N LEU A 28 3.38 -7.96 -5.50
CA LEU A 28 3.09 -9.35 -5.19
C LEU A 28 4.32 -10.16 -4.74
N ARG A 29 5.54 -9.65 -4.92
CA ARG A 29 6.76 -10.25 -4.33
C ARG A 29 6.85 -10.04 -2.81
N LEU A 30 6.10 -9.07 -2.27
CA LEU A 30 6.04 -8.82 -0.83
C LEU A 30 5.36 -9.95 -0.04
N PHE A 31 4.67 -10.86 -0.74
CA PHE A 31 3.99 -12.00 -0.14
C PHE A 31 4.74 -13.30 -0.43
N ASN A 32 4.89 -14.13 0.60
CA ASN A 32 5.33 -15.51 0.40
C ASN A 32 4.15 -16.40 -0.08
N SER A 33 4.42 -17.68 -0.36
CA SER A 33 3.42 -18.63 -0.86
C SER A 33 2.24 -18.92 0.10
N ALA A 34 2.38 -18.57 1.38
CA ALA A 34 1.32 -18.64 2.37
C ALA A 34 0.48 -17.35 2.45
N GLY A 35 0.78 -16.34 1.62
CA GLY A 35 0.14 -15.01 1.69
C GLY A 35 0.56 -14.20 2.89
N VAL A 36 1.74 -14.49 3.45
CA VAL A 36 2.32 -13.72 4.56
C VAL A 36 3.18 -12.60 3.97
N ARG A 37 2.91 -11.37 4.41
CA ARG A 37 3.69 -10.16 4.10
C ARG A 37 5.10 -10.20 4.71
N ALA A 38 5.99 -9.33 4.25
CA ALA A 38 7.39 -9.21 4.69
C ALA A 38 7.54 -9.05 6.22
N ASP A 39 6.60 -8.32 6.84
CA ASP A 39 6.58 -7.98 8.27
C ASP A 39 5.43 -8.69 9.02
N PRO A 40 5.56 -9.99 9.34
CA PRO A 40 4.50 -10.77 9.99
C PRO A 40 4.34 -10.46 11.49
N GLN A 41 5.28 -9.72 12.08
CA GLN A 41 5.21 -9.27 13.48
C GLN A 41 4.14 -8.21 13.70
N ASP A 42 3.89 -7.36 12.70
CA ASP A 42 2.89 -6.31 12.76
C ASP A 42 1.52 -6.93 12.54
N ARG A 43 0.56 -6.65 13.41
CA ARG A 43 -0.74 -7.34 13.44
C ARG A 43 -1.87 -6.39 13.76
N GLY A 44 -2.95 -6.52 13.02
CA GLY A 44 -4.10 -5.62 13.13
C GLY A 44 -4.66 -5.23 11.76
N GLY A 45 -5.84 -4.62 11.76
CA GLY A 45 -6.47 -4.12 10.54
C GLY A 45 -5.62 -3.03 9.87
N GLU A 46 -4.83 -2.32 10.64
CA GLU A 46 -3.90 -1.29 10.17
C GLU A 46 -2.79 -1.84 9.24
N TYR A 47 -2.48 -3.14 9.33
CA TYR A 47 -1.46 -3.82 8.50
C TYR A 47 -2.06 -4.75 7.44
N ARG A 48 -3.37 -4.65 7.20
CA ARG A 48 -4.04 -5.45 6.17
C ARG A 48 -3.48 -5.12 4.78
N SER A 49 -3.46 -6.13 3.92
CA SER A 49 -3.01 -5.98 2.55
C SER A 49 -4.05 -5.23 1.74
N ALA A 50 -3.68 -4.06 1.23
CA ALA A 50 -4.59 -3.16 0.55
C ALA A 50 -3.95 -2.54 -0.71
N ILE A 51 -4.80 -2.20 -1.67
CA ILE A 51 -4.51 -1.33 -2.81
C ILE A 51 -5.65 -0.32 -2.93
N GLY A 52 -5.32 0.97 -3.04
CA GLY A 52 -6.28 2.01 -3.41
C GLY A 52 -6.21 2.31 -4.91
N LEU A 53 -7.34 2.31 -5.60
CA LEU A 53 -7.44 2.71 -7.01
C LEU A 53 -8.60 3.72 -7.20
N PRO A 54 -8.45 4.71 -8.10
CA PRO A 54 -9.59 5.54 -8.52
C PRO A 54 -10.71 4.65 -9.09
N GLY A 55 -11.92 4.76 -8.53
CA GLY A 55 -13.07 3.91 -8.91
C GLY A 55 -13.03 2.49 -8.32
N GLY A 56 -12.07 2.20 -7.44
CA GLY A 56 -11.94 0.94 -6.72
C GLY A 56 -11.90 -0.27 -7.63
N PHE A 57 -12.81 -1.22 -7.41
CA PHE A 57 -12.87 -2.48 -8.17
C PHE A 57 -13.25 -2.31 -9.65
N ASN A 58 -13.79 -1.16 -10.04
CA ASN A 58 -14.13 -0.86 -11.44
C ASN A 58 -12.93 -0.33 -12.24
N ASN A 59 -11.79 -0.12 -11.59
CA ASN A 59 -10.59 0.37 -12.25
C ASN A 59 -10.03 -0.70 -13.24
N PRO A 60 -9.66 -0.33 -14.48
CA PRO A 60 -9.11 -1.27 -15.47
C PRO A 60 -7.89 -2.07 -14.99
N ALA A 61 -7.10 -1.52 -14.07
CA ALA A 61 -5.94 -2.21 -13.50
C ALA A 61 -6.32 -3.44 -12.65
N VAL A 62 -7.57 -3.54 -12.18
CA VAL A 62 -8.04 -4.64 -11.32
C VAL A 62 -7.96 -5.98 -12.05
N ALA A 63 -8.32 -6.04 -13.33
CA ALA A 63 -8.22 -7.28 -14.10
C ALA A 63 -6.77 -7.79 -14.17
N VAL A 64 -5.84 -6.88 -14.47
CA VAL A 64 -4.40 -7.21 -14.51
C VAL A 64 -3.89 -7.66 -13.14
N LEU A 65 -4.29 -6.97 -12.07
CA LEU A 65 -3.90 -7.35 -10.70
C LEU A 65 -4.49 -8.70 -10.29
N GLN A 66 -5.73 -9.01 -10.69
CA GLN A 66 -6.38 -10.28 -10.40
C GLN A 66 -5.65 -11.45 -11.04
N ASP A 67 -5.23 -11.32 -12.30
CA ASP A 67 -4.49 -12.38 -13.00
C ASP A 67 -3.17 -12.69 -12.26
N PHE A 68 -2.36 -11.66 -11.98
CA PHE A 68 -1.09 -11.84 -11.28
C PHE A 68 -1.26 -12.33 -9.84
N ALA A 69 -2.30 -11.87 -9.14
CA ALA A 69 -2.62 -12.33 -7.80
C ALA A 69 -3.02 -13.81 -7.81
N GLY A 70 -3.85 -14.21 -8.78
CA GLY A 70 -4.31 -15.58 -9.00
C GLY A 70 -3.15 -16.56 -9.20
N ASP A 71 -2.14 -16.18 -9.98
CA ASP A 71 -0.91 -16.97 -10.19
C ASP A 71 -0.13 -17.24 -8.90
N LYS A 72 -0.30 -16.40 -7.87
CA LYS A 72 0.28 -16.58 -6.54
C LYS A 72 -0.71 -17.15 -5.52
N GLY A 73 -1.93 -17.50 -5.94
CA GLY A 73 -3.01 -17.95 -5.07
C GLY A 73 -3.55 -16.87 -4.14
N MET A 74 -3.31 -15.60 -4.46
CA MET A 74 -3.89 -14.44 -3.79
C MET A 74 -5.21 -14.05 -4.46
N ARG A 75 -6.11 -13.39 -3.72
CA ARG A 75 -7.39 -12.88 -4.25
C ARG A 75 -7.55 -11.39 -3.96
N LEU A 76 -8.12 -10.68 -4.92
CA LEU A 76 -8.57 -9.29 -4.74
C LEU A 76 -10.04 -9.29 -4.32
N VAL A 77 -10.37 -8.45 -3.34
CA VAL A 77 -11.72 -8.32 -2.79
C VAL A 77 -12.04 -6.82 -2.63
N PRO A 78 -13.25 -6.34 -2.97
CA PRO A 78 -13.64 -4.96 -2.68
C PRO A 78 -13.58 -4.66 -1.17
N GLY A 79 -12.93 -3.57 -0.78
CA GLY A 79 -12.84 -3.11 0.60
C GLY A 79 -13.98 -2.18 1.01
N LYS A 80 -14.25 -2.10 2.32
CA LYS A 80 -15.33 -1.35 3.00
C LYS A 80 -14.81 -0.40 4.08
N GLY A 81 -13.56 -0.56 4.51
CA GLY A 81 -12.78 0.46 5.23
C GLY A 81 -12.38 0.06 6.64
N ASP A 82 -13.02 -0.95 7.22
CA ASP A 82 -12.88 -1.37 8.61
C ASP A 82 -12.47 -2.84 8.75
N GLU A 83 -11.96 -3.44 7.67
CA GLU A 83 -11.55 -4.83 7.68
C GLU A 83 -10.38 -5.10 8.64
N GLY A 84 -10.38 -6.31 9.19
CA GLY A 84 -9.29 -6.83 10.00
C GLY A 84 -8.03 -7.13 9.19
N ASP A 85 -7.04 -7.66 9.90
CA ASP A 85 -5.79 -8.13 9.31
C ASP A 85 -6.05 -9.21 8.23
N THR A 86 -5.17 -9.28 7.23
CA THR A 86 -5.20 -10.28 6.14
C THR A 86 -4.05 -11.29 6.23
N LEU A 87 -3.30 -11.29 7.34
CA LEU A 87 -2.16 -12.18 7.54
C LEU A 87 -2.56 -13.65 7.35
N LYS A 88 -2.02 -14.32 6.33
CA LYS A 88 -2.32 -15.71 5.89
C LYS A 88 -3.69 -15.92 5.22
N ASP A 89 -4.48 -14.87 5.03
CA ASP A 89 -5.81 -14.97 4.41
C ASP A 89 -5.74 -14.93 2.88
N LYS A 90 -4.55 -14.66 2.33
CA LYS A 90 -4.29 -14.51 0.89
C LYS A 90 -5.21 -13.50 0.20
N THR A 91 -5.64 -12.48 0.95
CA THR A 91 -6.59 -11.47 0.49
C THR A 91 -5.90 -10.12 0.38
N ILE A 92 -6.16 -9.40 -0.71
CA ILE A 92 -5.79 -8.00 -0.90
C ILE A 92 -7.09 -7.22 -1.08
N TYR A 93 -7.36 -6.24 -0.22
CA TYR A 93 -8.52 -5.37 -0.36
C TYR A 93 -8.26 -4.28 -1.38
N VAL A 94 -9.23 -4.05 -2.27
CA VAL A 94 -9.21 -2.96 -3.25
C VAL A 94 -10.18 -1.88 -2.79
N TYR A 95 -9.65 -0.70 -2.50
CA TYR A 95 -10.42 0.46 -2.05
C TYR A 95 -10.61 1.47 -3.18
N ASP A 96 -11.80 2.06 -3.24
CA ASP A 96 -12.06 3.23 -4.06
C ASP A 96 -11.51 4.49 -3.37
N THR A 97 -10.55 5.16 -3.98
CA THR A 97 -9.88 6.32 -3.38
C THR A 97 -10.79 7.55 -3.23
N GLU A 98 -11.93 7.60 -3.91
CA GLU A 98 -12.92 8.66 -3.68
C GLU A 98 -13.69 8.46 -2.38
N GLN A 99 -13.91 7.20 -1.99
CA GLN A 99 -14.62 6.81 -0.76
C GLN A 99 -13.67 6.70 0.42
N PHE A 100 -12.46 6.22 0.18
CA PHE A 100 -11.40 6.00 1.17
C PHE A 100 -10.18 6.84 0.78
N PRO A 101 -10.17 8.14 1.09
CA PRO A 101 -9.11 9.05 0.69
C PRO A 101 -7.79 8.73 1.40
N PHE A 102 -6.69 9.04 0.72
CA PHE A 102 -5.34 8.93 1.27
C PHE A 102 -5.04 10.11 2.22
N TYR A 103 -4.51 9.79 3.39
CA TYR A 103 -4.00 10.76 4.35
C TYR A 103 -2.50 10.54 4.52
N PRO A 104 -1.65 11.53 4.22
CA PRO A 104 -0.21 11.40 4.44
C PRO A 104 0.10 11.18 5.93
N GLY A 105 0.93 10.17 6.23
CA GLY A 105 1.49 9.99 7.57
C GLY A 105 2.44 11.13 7.96
N GLU A 106 2.77 11.22 9.25
CA GLU A 106 3.65 12.25 9.80
C GLU A 106 5.01 12.28 9.08
N LEU A 107 5.69 13.43 9.11
CA LEU A 107 6.98 13.62 8.43
C LEU A 107 8.06 12.58 8.80
N TYR A 108 7.97 12.01 10.01
CA TYR A 108 8.83 10.93 10.46
C TYR A 108 8.70 9.66 9.60
N HIS A 109 7.49 9.36 9.11
CA HIS A 109 7.18 8.22 8.25
C HIS A 109 7.47 8.47 6.76
N GLN A 110 8.07 9.62 6.41
CA GLN A 110 8.32 9.98 5.01
C GLN A 110 9.78 9.82 4.64
N TYR A 111 10.05 9.00 3.62
CA TYR A 111 11.39 8.73 3.09
C TYR A 111 12.38 8.20 4.14
N HIS A 112 11.90 7.39 5.09
CA HIS A 112 12.76 6.69 6.04
C HIS A 112 13.22 5.34 5.50
N ASP A 113 14.34 4.86 6.01
CA ASP A 113 14.77 3.47 5.85
C ASP A 113 13.78 2.52 6.52
N ASP A 114 13.69 1.30 6.02
CA ASP A 114 13.07 0.23 6.78
C ASP A 114 13.90 -0.14 8.03
N MET A 115 13.33 -0.94 8.92
CA MET A 115 13.98 -1.48 10.10
C MET A 115 15.22 -2.32 9.75
N VAL A 116 15.20 -2.99 8.59
CA VAL A 116 16.30 -3.87 8.13
C VAL A 116 17.04 -3.25 6.94
N GLU A 117 16.31 -2.73 5.95
CA GLU A 117 16.91 -2.25 4.70
C GLU A 117 17.29 -0.77 4.75
N LYS A 118 18.42 -0.42 4.10
CA LYS A 118 18.91 0.95 3.94
C LYS A 118 18.77 1.40 2.49
N TYR A 119 17.99 2.45 2.26
CA TYR A 119 17.67 2.94 0.91
C TYR A 119 18.64 4.02 0.40
N GLY A 120 19.52 4.50 1.28
CA GLY A 120 20.63 5.37 0.92
C GLY A 120 20.27 6.86 0.82
N PRO A 121 21.29 7.72 0.60
CA PRO A 121 21.15 9.17 0.70
C PRO A 121 20.27 9.77 -0.40
N GLU A 122 20.21 9.14 -1.58
CA GLU A 122 19.40 9.61 -2.71
C GLU A 122 17.90 9.53 -2.39
N TYR A 123 17.46 8.43 -1.76
CA TYR A 123 16.09 8.26 -1.32
C TYR A 123 15.74 9.24 -0.20
N ALA A 124 16.60 9.37 0.81
CA ALA A 124 16.40 10.31 1.90
C ALA A 124 16.32 11.77 1.41
N ALA A 125 17.06 12.12 0.35
CA ALA A 125 17.04 13.45 -0.25
C ALA A 125 15.71 13.83 -0.91
N LEU A 126 14.83 12.87 -1.22
CA LEU A 126 13.50 13.12 -1.79
C LEU A 126 12.55 13.84 -0.81
N ARG A 127 12.83 13.79 0.50
CA ARG A 127 11.98 14.42 1.52
C ARG A 127 11.90 15.94 1.38
N GLN A 128 13.03 16.59 1.15
CA GLN A 128 13.09 18.06 1.09
C GLN A 128 12.27 18.63 -0.08
N PRO A 129 12.39 18.13 -1.33
CA PRO A 129 11.51 18.52 -2.43
C PRO A 129 10.03 18.23 -2.19
N ALA A 130 9.68 17.16 -1.47
CA ALA A 130 8.29 16.81 -1.18
C ALA A 130 7.65 17.77 -0.15
N VAL A 131 8.41 18.17 0.88
CA VAL A 131 7.98 19.20 1.84
C VAL A 131 7.84 20.56 1.15
N ALA A 132 8.84 20.97 0.34
CA ALA A 132 8.84 22.26 -0.33
C ALA A 132 7.65 22.46 -1.30
N ARG A 133 7.14 21.37 -1.89
CA ARG A 133 5.97 21.38 -2.78
C ARG A 133 4.63 21.25 -2.07
N GLY A 134 4.62 21.18 -0.73
CA GLY A 134 3.41 21.04 0.08
C GLY A 134 2.75 19.66 -0.02
N THR A 135 3.42 18.67 -0.60
CA THR A 135 2.92 17.28 -0.71
C THR A 135 3.01 16.56 0.62
N LEU A 136 3.94 16.97 1.48
CA LEU A 136 4.03 16.56 2.88
C LEU A 136 3.70 17.76 3.77
N ALA A 137 2.59 17.67 4.50
CA ALA A 137 2.27 18.65 5.52
C ALA A 137 3.04 18.29 6.81
N VAL A 138 3.77 19.27 7.36
CA VAL A 138 4.23 19.19 8.74
C VAL A 138 3.02 19.54 9.59
N SER A 139 2.53 18.61 10.43
CA SER A 139 1.54 19.00 11.44
C SER A 139 2.18 20.08 12.30
N ARG A 140 1.63 21.29 12.28
CA ARG A 140 1.98 22.34 13.24
C ARG A 140 1.32 22.07 14.57
#